data_AF-A0AAE4UAP7-F1
#
_entry.id   AF-A0AAE4UAP7-F1
#
_cell.length_a   1.000
_cell.length_b   1.000
_cell.length_c   1.000
_cell.angle_alpha   90.00
_cell.angle_beta   90.00
_cell.angle_gamma   90.00
#
_symmetry.space_group_name_H-M   'P 1'
#
loop_
_entity.id
_entity.type
_entity.pdbx_description
1 polymer ?
#
loop_
_entity_poly.entity_id
_entity_poly.type
_entity_poly.pdbx_seq_one_letter_code
_entity_poly.pdbx_strand_id
1 'polypeptide(L)'
;MADLTTLRVPVAADSLMVIGTGGGGRTRAVYRDGAVTEDVVQRDGSAIHRLSGVAVSVAGVGLDGAVLETTTPLETVPAGTIFRVEGAAELSIRADARSGFGDRGPRGVLAVSVYAQTLTPVGTVDQLLRGGSRRASGE
;
A
#
# COMPACT_ATOMS: atom_id res chain seq x y z
N MET A 1 13.78 -10.51 20.30
CA MET A 1 14.23 -11.35 19.18
C MET A 1 13.80 -10.63 17.91
N ALA A 2 14.71 -10.27 17.01
CA ALA A 2 14.31 -9.69 15.73
C ALA A 2 13.43 -10.69 14.99
N ASP A 3 12.31 -10.24 14.42
CA ASP A 3 11.51 -11.07 13.53
C ASP A 3 12.31 -11.28 12.25
N LEU A 4 13.12 -12.34 12.23
CA LEU A 4 13.99 -12.72 11.11
C LEU A 4 13.20 -13.02 9.83
N THR A 5 11.87 -13.03 9.89
CA THR A 5 10.99 -13.28 8.74
C THR A 5 10.57 -12.01 8.00
N THR A 6 10.79 -10.81 8.58
CA THR A 6 10.35 -9.54 7.98
C THR A 6 11.52 -8.58 7.74
N LEU A 7 11.79 -8.25 6.48
CA LEU A 7 12.67 -7.16 6.08
C LEU A 7 11.87 -5.85 5.99
N ARG A 8 12.37 -4.78 6.60
CA ARG A 8 11.79 -3.42 6.49
C ARG A 8 12.83 -2.46 5.97
N VAL A 9 12.46 -1.70 4.95
CA VAL A 9 13.33 -0.75 4.25
C VAL A 9 12.64 0.61 4.23
N PRO A 10 13.20 1.65 4.86
CA PRO A 10 12.69 3.00 4.68
C PRO A 10 12.88 3.40 3.21
N VAL A 11 11.85 4.01 2.62
CA VAL A 11 11.89 4.51 1.24
C VAL A 11 11.59 5.99 1.25
N ALA A 12 12.15 6.72 0.28
CA ALA A 12 11.86 8.14 0.14
C ALA A 12 10.41 8.33 -0.32
N ALA A 13 9.67 9.25 0.31
CA ALA A 13 8.23 9.44 0.02
C ALA A 13 7.97 9.86 -1.44
N ASP A 14 8.87 10.64 -2.03
CA ASP A 14 8.84 11.07 -3.43
C ASP A 14 9.10 9.92 -4.43
N SER A 15 9.71 8.82 -3.97
CA SER A 15 9.89 7.61 -4.77
C SER A 15 8.64 6.71 -4.80
N LEU A 16 7.63 6.99 -3.97
CA LEU A 16 6.37 6.26 -3.94
C LEU A 16 5.32 6.91 -4.83
N MET A 17 4.74 6.11 -5.72
CA MET A 17 3.55 6.49 -6.46
C MET A 17 2.39 5.61 -6.03
N VAL A 18 1.26 6.23 -5.70
CA VAL A 18 0.02 5.52 -5.36
C VAL A 18 -1.10 6.01 -6.26
N ILE A 19 -1.76 5.07 -6.95
CA ILE A 19 -2.89 5.34 -7.82
C ILE A 19 -4.09 4.54 -7.33
N GLY A 20 -5.22 5.21 -7.12
CA GLY A 20 -6.49 4.55 -6.83
C GLY A 20 -7.01 3.77 -8.03
N THR A 21 -7.41 2.52 -7.82
CA THR A 21 -8.05 1.65 -8.82
C THR A 21 -9.51 1.36 -8.49
N GLY A 22 -10.05 1.99 -7.44
CA GLY A 22 -11.42 1.80 -6.97
C GLY A 22 -11.47 0.83 -5.79
N GLY A 23 -11.82 1.34 -4.60
CA GLY A 23 -11.84 0.54 -3.36
C GLY A 23 -12.15 1.39 -2.13
N GLY A 24 -11.55 1.02 -1.00
CA GLY A 24 -11.75 1.73 0.27
C GLY A 24 -10.69 1.41 1.29
N GLY A 25 -10.73 2.09 2.42
CA GLY A 25 -9.86 1.83 3.56
C GLY A 25 -10.62 1.11 4.67
N ARG A 26 -9.91 0.22 5.36
CA ARG A 26 -10.38 -0.39 6.61
C ARG A 26 -9.34 -0.22 7.69
N THR A 27 -9.78 0.18 8.89
CA THR A 27 -8.90 0.25 10.04
C THR A 27 -8.37 -1.16 10.36
N ARG A 28 -7.07 -1.26 10.61
CA ARG A 28 -6.42 -2.53 10.88
C ARG A 28 -6.67 -2.92 12.34
N ALA A 29 -7.45 -3.97 12.55
CA ALA A 29 -7.70 -4.52 13.88
C ALA A 29 -6.48 -5.28 14.41
N VAL A 30 -6.30 -5.27 15.73
CA VAL A 30 -5.41 -6.20 16.43
C VAL A 30 -6.12 -7.56 16.54
N TYR A 31 -5.34 -8.62 16.36
CA TYR A 31 -5.82 -9.99 16.56
C TYR A 31 -5.03 -10.62 17.71
N ARG A 32 -5.74 -11.30 18.62
CA ARG A 32 -5.15 -12.12 19.68
C ARG A 32 -5.80 -13.49 19.63
N ASP A 33 -4.98 -14.55 19.62
CA ASP A 33 -5.43 -15.94 19.59
C ASP A 33 -6.43 -16.26 18.46
N GLY A 34 -6.28 -15.61 17.31
CA GLY A 34 -7.13 -15.80 16.13
C GLY A 34 -8.45 -15.02 16.14
N ALA A 35 -8.77 -14.31 17.22
CA ALA A 35 -9.95 -13.45 17.31
C ALA A 35 -9.60 -11.96 17.13
N VAL A 36 -10.52 -11.21 16.52
CA VAL A 36 -10.45 -9.74 16.46
C VAL A 36 -10.64 -9.17 17.87
N THR A 37 -9.77 -8.24 18.26
CA THR A 37 -9.94 -7.46 19.49
C THR A 37 -10.58 -6.10 19.19
N GLU A 38 -10.99 -5.37 20.22
CA GLU A 38 -11.45 -3.97 20.10
C GLU A 38 -10.29 -3.00 19.80
N ASP A 39 -9.05 -3.40 20.09
CA ASP A 39 -7.86 -2.61 19.81
C ASP A 39 -7.57 -2.50 18.29
N VAL A 40 -7.04 -1.35 17.88
CA VAL A 40 -6.57 -1.09 16.52
C VAL A 40 -5.06 -1.01 16.45
N VAL A 41 -4.47 -1.41 15.33
CA VAL A 41 -3.05 -1.26 15.09
C VAL A 41 -2.76 0.23 14.90
N GLN A 42 -1.81 0.75 15.67
CA GLN A 42 -1.39 2.15 15.61
C GLN A 42 0.08 2.28 15.20
N ARG A 43 0.41 3.40 14.57
CA ARG A 43 1.78 3.89 14.35
C ARG A 43 1.81 5.36 14.74
N ASP A 44 2.73 5.71 15.63
CA ASP A 44 2.89 7.08 16.15
C ASP A 44 1.58 7.69 16.70
N GLY A 45 0.78 6.86 17.38
CA GLY A 45 -0.50 7.27 17.99
C GLY A 45 -1.68 7.40 17.02
N SER A 46 -1.47 7.17 15.73
CA SER A 46 -2.53 7.18 14.71
C SER A 46 -2.91 5.77 14.28
N ALA A 47 -4.20 5.55 14.03
CA ALA A 47 -4.70 4.27 13.55
C ALA A 47 -4.16 3.98 12.14
N ILE A 48 -3.78 2.72 11.91
CA ILE A 48 -3.39 2.26 10.57
C ILE A 48 -4.63 1.82 9.82
N HIS A 49 -4.77 2.31 8.60
CA HIS A 49 -5.78 1.92 7.63
C HIS A 49 -5.12 1.11 6.52
N ARG A 50 -5.66 -0.08 6.23
CA ARG A 50 -5.29 -0.87 5.07
C ARG A 50 -6.20 -0.48 3.91
N LEU A 51 -5.60 -0.10 2.79
CA LEU A 51 -6.33 0.28 1.59
C LEU A 51 -6.50 -0.94 0.67
N SER A 52 -7.67 -1.00 0.04
CA SER A 52 -7.94 -1.83 -1.14
C SER A 52 -8.10 -0.94 -2.36
N GLY A 53 -7.94 -1.52 -3.55
CA GLY A 53 -8.13 -0.77 -4.79
C GLY A 53 -7.09 0.32 -4.98
N VAL A 54 -5.82 -0.02 -4.78
CA VAL A 54 -4.67 0.85 -5.04
C VAL A 54 -3.61 0.07 -5.82
N ALA A 55 -2.97 0.75 -6.77
CA ALA A 55 -1.74 0.33 -7.39
C ALA A 55 -0.59 1.16 -6.79
N VAL A 56 0.51 0.49 -6.46
CA VAL A 56 1.68 1.13 -5.83
C VAL A 56 2.92 0.84 -6.66
N SER A 57 3.76 1.85 -6.84
CA SER A 57 5.13 1.67 -7.33
C SER A 57 6.12 2.35 -6.39
N VAL A 58 7.32 1.76 -6.31
CA VAL A 58 8.46 2.31 -5.57
C VAL A 58 9.59 2.50 -6.57
N ALA A 59 10.14 3.72 -6.66
CA ALA A 59 11.20 4.09 -7.58
C ALA A 59 10.93 3.67 -9.04
N GLY A 60 9.67 3.79 -9.48
CA GLY A 60 9.23 3.43 -10.83
C GLY A 60 8.94 1.94 -11.05
N VAL A 61 9.12 1.08 -10.04
CA VAL A 61 8.82 -0.36 -10.12
C VAL A 61 7.47 -0.64 -9.48
N GLY A 62 6.52 -1.15 -10.28
CA GLY A 62 5.21 -1.58 -9.80
C GLY A 62 5.31 -2.77 -8.83
N LEU A 63 4.60 -2.68 -7.71
CA LEU A 63 4.56 -3.74 -6.69
C LEU A 63 3.21 -4.46 -6.74
N ASP A 64 3.15 -5.52 -7.55
CA ASP A 64 1.93 -6.33 -7.68
C ASP A 64 1.62 -7.09 -6.39
N GLY A 65 0.34 -7.16 -6.04
CA GLY A 65 -0.16 -7.80 -4.83
C GLY A 65 0.27 -7.12 -3.51
N ALA A 66 0.94 -5.96 -3.57
CA ALA A 66 1.37 -5.24 -2.38
C ALA A 66 0.18 -4.66 -1.61
N VAL A 67 0.23 -4.82 -0.30
CA VAL A 67 -0.76 -4.23 0.60
C VAL A 67 -0.32 -2.82 0.99
N LEU A 68 -1.16 -1.81 0.76
CA LEU A 68 -0.89 -0.46 1.22
C LEU A 68 -1.52 -0.20 2.59
N GLU A 69 -0.72 0.28 3.52
CA GLU A 69 -1.12 0.74 4.85
C GLU A 69 -0.80 2.23 5.01
N THR A 70 -1.68 2.98 5.66
CA THR A 70 -1.53 4.43 5.84
C THR A 70 -2.15 4.89 7.15
N THR A 71 -1.76 6.07 7.64
CA THR A 71 -2.49 6.75 8.73
C THR A 71 -3.58 7.69 8.22
N THR A 72 -3.74 7.82 6.90
CA THR A 72 -4.81 8.62 6.30
C THR A 72 -6.14 7.86 6.36
N PRO A 73 -7.19 8.40 7.02
CA PRO A 73 -8.48 7.74 7.11
C PRO A 73 -9.27 7.92 5.81
N LEU A 74 -9.01 7.06 4.83
CA LEU A 74 -9.74 7.03 3.57
C LEU A 74 -10.86 5.99 3.65
N GLU A 75 -12.13 6.42 3.70
CA GLU A 75 -13.27 5.50 3.62
C GLU A 75 -13.39 4.90 2.22
N THR A 76 -13.18 5.72 1.20
CA THR A 76 -13.24 5.33 -0.21
C THR A 76 -11.95 5.72 -0.93
N VAL A 77 -11.56 4.91 -1.91
CA VAL A 77 -10.45 5.19 -2.81
C VAL A 77 -11.03 5.33 -4.22
N PRO A 78 -11.20 6.56 -4.71
CA PRO A 78 -11.75 6.76 -6.05
C PRO A 78 -10.78 6.23 -7.12
N ALA A 79 -11.35 5.59 -8.14
CA ALA A 79 -10.57 5.09 -9.27
C ALA A 79 -9.97 6.26 -10.07
N GLY A 80 -8.71 6.11 -10.47
CA GLY A 80 -7.95 7.11 -11.22
C GLY A 80 -7.37 8.24 -10.38
N THR A 81 -7.61 8.30 -9.06
CA THR A 81 -6.97 9.31 -8.20
C THR A 81 -5.48 9.03 -8.04
N ILE A 82 -4.65 10.07 -8.18
CA ILE A 82 -3.22 10.01 -7.91
C ILE A 82 -3.00 10.61 -6.52
N PHE A 83 -2.29 9.88 -5.67
CA PHE A 83 -1.93 10.34 -4.33
C PHE A 83 -0.44 10.65 -4.27
N ARG A 84 -0.12 11.79 -3.67
CA ARG A 84 1.23 12.11 -3.19
C ARG A 84 1.40 11.54 -1.80
N VAL A 85 2.53 10.85 -1.57
CA VAL A 85 2.92 10.38 -0.25
C VAL A 85 3.68 11.49 0.47
N GLU A 86 3.30 11.75 1.71
CA GLU A 86 3.95 12.72 2.59
C GLU A 86 4.34 12.06 3.92
N GLY A 87 5.45 12.50 4.51
CA GLY A 87 5.97 11.95 5.76
C GLY A 87 6.78 10.66 5.57
N ALA A 88 6.66 9.75 6.54
CA ALA A 88 7.38 8.50 6.55
C ALA A 88 6.82 7.49 5.54
N ALA A 89 7.72 6.73 4.94
CA ALA A 89 7.40 5.67 4.02
C ALA A 89 8.31 4.46 4.22
N GLU A 90 7.74 3.26 4.12
CA GLU A 90 8.44 2.02 4.42
C GLU A 90 7.94 0.89 3.54
N LEU A 91 8.87 0.17 2.91
CA LEU A 91 8.61 -1.10 2.24
C LEU A 91 8.91 -2.23 3.22
N SER A 92 7.96 -3.13 3.40
CA SER A 92 8.12 -4.33 4.22
C SER A 92 7.90 -5.58 3.36
N ILE A 93 8.81 -6.54 3.48
CA ILE A 93 8.75 -7.84 2.81
C ILE A 93 8.82 -8.91 3.90
N ARG A 94 7.77 -9.72 3.99
CA ARG A 94 7.71 -10.84 4.92
C ARG A 94 7.76 -12.16 4.19
N ALA A 95 8.67 -13.04 4.60
CA ALA A 95 8.69 -14.43 4.17
C ALA A 95 7.69 -15.26 4.97
N ASP A 96 6.84 -15.99 4.27
CA ASP A 96 5.79 -16.82 4.85
C ASP A 96 5.85 -18.23 4.23
N ALA A 97 5.37 -19.22 4.97
CA ALA A 97 5.25 -20.60 4.49
C ALA A 97 3.77 -20.91 4.30
N ARG A 98 3.37 -21.26 3.08
CA ARG A 98 2.00 -21.71 2.79
C ARG A 98 1.99 -23.18 2.42
N SER A 99 0.84 -23.82 2.63
CA SER A 99 0.56 -25.15 2.09
C SER A 99 0.83 -25.17 0.58
N GLY A 100 1.50 -26.21 0.12
CA GLY A 100 1.65 -26.49 -1.31
C GLY A 100 0.32 -26.82 -1.97
N PHE A 101 0.33 -26.97 -3.29
CA PHE A 101 -0.85 -27.42 -4.04
C PHE A 101 -0.90 -28.96 -4.04
N GLY A 102 -2.02 -29.54 -3.61
CA GLY A 102 -2.20 -31.00 -3.53
C GLY A 102 -1.23 -31.65 -2.54
N ASP A 103 -0.63 -32.78 -2.92
CA ASP A 103 0.34 -33.53 -2.09
C ASP A 103 1.76 -32.95 -2.10
N ARG A 104 1.96 -31.74 -2.64
CA ARG A 104 3.27 -31.08 -2.61
C ARG A 104 3.51 -30.41 -1.27
N GLY A 105 4.74 -30.53 -0.76
CA GLY A 105 5.19 -29.92 0.48
C GLY A 105 5.03 -28.38 0.54
N PRO A 106 5.34 -27.77 1.69
CA PRO A 106 5.16 -26.33 1.90
C PRO A 106 5.92 -25.50 0.86
N ARG A 107 5.35 -24.35 0.48
CA ARG A 107 5.96 -23.37 -0.42
C ARG A 107 6.26 -22.06 0.30
N GLY A 108 7.38 -21.44 -0.05
CA GLY A 108 7.68 -20.08 0.35
C GLY A 108 6.81 -19.07 -0.41
N VAL A 109 6.27 -18.09 0.30
CA VAL A 109 5.53 -16.96 -0.27
C VAL A 109 6.09 -15.67 0.33
N LEU A 110 6.27 -14.65 -0.51
CA LEU A 110 6.63 -13.32 -0.04
C LEU A 110 5.36 -12.47 0.04
N ALA A 111 5.09 -11.93 1.23
CA ALA A 111 4.05 -10.94 1.44
C ALA A 111 4.69 -9.55 1.44
N VAL A 112 4.30 -8.72 0.48
CA VAL A 112 4.80 -7.35 0.34
C VAL A 112 3.76 -6.37 0.90
N SER A 113 4.21 -5.45 1.74
CA SER A 113 3.39 -4.36 2.24
C SER A 113 4.15 -3.04 2.19
N VAL A 114 3.45 -1.98 1.84
CA VAL A 114 3.98 -0.61 1.83
C VAL A 114 3.24 0.17 2.90
N TYR A 115 3.97 0.88 3.73
CA TYR A 115 3.42 1.91 4.60
C TYR A 115 3.70 3.29 3.99
N ALA A 116 2.66 4.10 3.87
CA ALA A 116 2.72 5.49 3.45
C ALA A 116 1.97 6.34 4.48
N GLN A 117 2.65 7.19 5.23
CA GLN A 117 2.07 7.91 6.37
C GLN A 117 0.86 8.75 5.95
N THR A 118 1.06 9.76 5.12
CA THR A 118 -0.01 10.64 4.66
C THR A 118 -0.20 10.51 3.15
N LEU A 119 -1.45 10.38 2.71
CA LEU A 119 -1.85 10.33 1.30
C LEU A 119 -2.66 11.57 0.96
N THR A 120 -2.07 12.46 0.18
CA THR A 120 -2.72 13.67 -0.30
C THR A 120 -3.14 13.48 -1.76
N PRO A 121 -4.44 13.56 -2.11
CA PRO A 121 -4.85 13.49 -3.51
C PRO A 121 -4.32 14.72 -4.27
N VAL A 122 -3.61 14.49 -5.39
CA VAL A 122 -2.98 15.56 -6.19
C VAL A 122 -3.56 15.70 -7.59
N GLY A 123 -4.49 14.83 -7.98
CA GLY A 123 -5.16 14.90 -9.26
C GLY A 123 -5.70 13.54 -9.69
N THR A 124 -6.05 13.42 -10.97
CA THR A 124 -6.49 12.17 -11.57
C THR A 124 -5.69 11.80 -12.80
N VAL A 125 -5.61 10.51 -13.12
CA VAL A 125 -5.00 10.00 -14.35
C VAL A 125 -5.67 10.64 -15.58
N ASP A 126 -6.99 10.81 -15.55
CA ASP A 126 -7.75 11.51 -16.59
C ASP A 126 -7.25 12.94 -16.85
N GLN A 127 -6.93 13.69 -15.79
CA GLN A 127 -6.39 15.05 -15.92
C GLN A 127 -4.99 15.02 -16.54
N LEU A 128 -4.16 14.04 -16.16
CA LEU A 128 -2.83 13.84 -16.72
C LEU A 128 -2.90 13.57 -18.23
N LEU A 129 -3.78 12.65 -18.65
CA LEU A 129 -3.96 12.28 -20.06
C LEU A 129 -4.47 13.44 -20.92
N ARG A 130 -5.44 14.21 -20.40
CA ARG A 130 -5.96 15.42 -21.10
C ARG A 130 -4.93 16.56 -21.14
N GLY A 131 -4.06 16.66 -20.15
CA GLY A 131 -2.95 17.62 -20.13
C GLY A 131 -1.86 17.28 -21.16
N GLY A 132 -1.57 15.99 -21.35
CA GLY A 132 -0.61 15.50 -22.35
C GLY A 132 -1.08 15.69 -23.80
N SER A 133 -2.37 15.48 -24.07
CA SER A 133 -2.90 15.60 -25.43
C SER A 133 -2.89 17.03 -25.99
N ARG A 134 -2.96 18.06 -25.13
CA ARG A 134 -2.86 19.47 -25.56
C ARG A 134 -1.44 19.90 -25.94
N ARG A 135 -0.41 19.21 -25.45
CA ARG A 135 0.99 19.51 -25.81
C ARG A 135 1.43 18.86 -27.12
N ALA A 136 0.80 17.76 -27.52
CA ALA A 136 1.16 17.03 -28.74
C ALA A 136 0.55 17.59 -30.04
N SER A 137 -0.37 18.57 -29.95
CA SER A 137 -1.04 19.17 -31.12
C SER A 137 -0.49 20.57 -31.48
N GLY A 138 0.66 20.94 -30.91
CA GLY A 138 1.25 22.28 -31.03
C GLY A 138 2.70 22.29 -31.55
N GLU A 139 3.05 21.34 -32.41
CA GLU A 139 4.26 21.37 -33.27
C GLU A 139 3.84 21.19 -34.73
#